data_AF-L9XPI8-F1
#
_entry.id   AF-L9XPI8-F1
#
_cell.length_a   1.000
_cell.length_b   1.000
_cell.length_c   1.000
_cell.angle_alpha   90.00
_cell.angle_beta   90.00
_cell.angle_gamma   90.00
#
_symmetry.space_group_name_H-M   'P 1'
#
loop_
_entity.id
_entity.type
_entity.pdbx_description
1 polymer ?
#
loop_
_entity_poly.entity_id
_entity_poly.type
_entity_poly.pdbx_seq_one_letter_code
_entity_poly.pdbx_strand_id
1 'polypeptide(L)'
;MTATNTSSKLTRQRYRGLVYGIGGLAILGLLAGFILNQHFVGTLIYLLGVWIAGGIAVLAPMWSEATLQDERDWELHNRASGILVGITMVFGLSILPALYVLDAGNYIEITGIASGVILTLSALFLLYGVCLGIAKRRI
;
A
#
# COMPACT_ATOMS: atom_id res chain seq x y z
N MET A 1 35.52 -31.22 -14.73
CA MET A 1 35.05 -29.94 -14.15
C MET A 1 33.62 -29.72 -14.61
N THR A 2 32.65 -30.05 -13.76
CA THR A 2 31.22 -29.94 -14.04
C THR A 2 30.74 -28.59 -13.53
N ALA A 3 30.39 -27.69 -14.45
CA ALA A 3 29.78 -26.41 -14.11
C ALA A 3 28.35 -26.64 -13.62
N THR A 4 28.12 -26.49 -12.31
CA THR A 4 26.80 -26.50 -11.70
C THR A 4 26.05 -25.24 -12.18
N ASN A 5 25.21 -25.40 -13.20
CA ASN A 5 24.23 -24.38 -13.58
C ASN A 5 23.18 -24.28 -12.47
N THR A 6 23.45 -23.46 -11.45
CA THR A 6 22.48 -23.09 -10.43
C THR A 6 21.44 -22.19 -11.08
N SER A 7 20.48 -22.79 -11.78
CA SER A 7 19.21 -22.10 -12.04
C SER A 7 18.59 -21.84 -10.67
N SER A 8 18.78 -20.64 -10.15
CA SER A 8 18.26 -20.24 -8.84
C SER A 8 16.74 -20.13 -8.97
N LYS A 9 16.03 -21.26 -8.91
CA LYS A 9 14.57 -21.26 -8.77
C LYS A 9 14.23 -20.47 -7.52
N LEU A 10 13.53 -19.35 -7.70
CA LEU A 10 13.12 -18.49 -6.59
C LEU A 10 12.18 -19.31 -5.69
N THR A 11 12.62 -19.63 -4.48
CA THR A 11 11.78 -20.34 -3.52
C THR A 11 10.79 -19.37 -2.88
N ARG A 12 9.57 -19.83 -2.55
CA ARG A 12 8.53 -19.04 -1.87
C ARG A 12 9.04 -18.28 -0.63
N GLN A 13 9.89 -18.91 0.18
CA GLN A 13 10.48 -18.28 1.36
C GLN A 13 11.43 -17.14 1.01
N ARG A 14 12.25 -17.30 -0.03
CA ARG A 14 13.16 -16.25 -0.53
C ARG A 14 12.39 -15.11 -1.18
N TYR A 15 11.37 -15.41 -1.97
CA TYR A 15 10.47 -14.41 -2.54
C TYR A 15 9.82 -13.53 -1.46
N ARG A 16 9.21 -14.16 -0.44
CA ARG A 16 8.61 -13.43 0.70
C ARG A 16 9.64 -12.61 1.46
N GLY A 17 10.79 -13.21 1.76
CA GLY A 17 11.89 -12.51 2.43
C GLY A 17 12.37 -11.28 1.67
N LEU A 18 12.43 -11.35 0.33
CA LEU A 18 12.81 -10.22 -0.52
C LEU A 18 11.75 -9.11 -0.50
N VAL A 19 10.50 -9.44 -0.81
CA VAL A 19 9.43 -8.43 -0.90
C VAL A 19 9.22 -7.75 0.45
N TYR A 20 9.05 -8.53 1.53
CA TYR A 20 8.84 -7.96 2.86
C TYR A 20 10.11 -7.36 3.46
N GLY A 21 11.29 -7.90 3.14
CA GLY A 21 12.55 -7.37 3.61
C GLY A 21 12.85 -5.99 3.01
N ILE A 22 12.68 -5.84 1.68
CA ILE A 22 12.86 -4.54 1.00
C ILE A 22 11.80 -3.55 1.49
N GLY A 23 10.54 -3.97 1.58
CA GLY A 23 9.48 -3.12 2.12
C GLY A 23 9.75 -2.67 3.55
N GLY A 24 10.20 -3.58 4.42
CA GLY A 24 10.59 -3.27 5.80
C GLY A 24 11.76 -2.30 5.88
N LEU A 25 12.82 -2.53 5.09
CA LEU A 25 13.98 -1.63 5.01
C LEU A 25 13.59 -0.24 4.47
N ALA A 26 12.67 -0.16 3.51
CA ALA A 26 12.15 1.10 2.99
C ALA A 26 11.46 1.92 4.09
N ILE A 27 10.63 1.26 4.90
CA ILE A 27 9.95 1.87 6.05
C ILE A 27 10.96 2.32 7.11
N LEU A 28 11.94 1.47 7.45
CA LEU A 28 12.99 1.82 8.41
C LEU A 28 13.83 3.01 7.92
N GLY A 29 14.13 3.08 6.61
CA GLY A 29 14.81 4.22 5.99
C GLY A 29 14.01 5.52 6.12
N LEU A 30 12.69 5.46 5.92
CA LEU A 30 11.81 6.60 6.15
C LEU A 30 11.85 7.07 7.60
N LEU A 31 11.68 6.14 8.54
CA LEU A 31 11.67 6.43 9.97
C LEU A 31 13.03 7.00 10.44
N ALA A 32 14.13 6.44 9.96
CA ALA A 32 15.46 6.98 10.23
C ALA A 32 15.62 8.40 9.67
N GLY A 33 15.11 8.66 8.45
CA GLY A 33 15.08 10.00 7.87
C GLY A 33 14.29 11.00 8.72
N PHE A 34 13.18 10.59 9.35
CA PHE A 34 12.45 11.42 10.30
C PHE A 34 13.27 11.71 11.57
N ILE A 35 13.87 10.68 12.18
CA ILE A 35 14.65 10.83 13.42
C ILE A 35 15.90 11.69 13.22
N LEU A 36 16.54 11.57 12.06
CA LEU A 36 17.76 12.31 11.71
C LEU A 36 17.49 13.66 11.05
N ASN A 37 16.21 14.08 10.96
CA ASN A 37 15.78 15.31 10.30
C ASN A 37 16.20 15.41 8.80
N GLN A 38 16.43 14.26 8.17
CA GLN A 38 16.77 14.13 6.75
C GLN A 38 15.56 13.60 5.96
N HIS A 39 14.44 14.34 6.02
CA HIS A 39 13.16 13.91 5.45
C HIS A 39 13.22 13.56 3.97
N PHE A 40 13.97 14.34 3.18
CA PHE A 40 14.11 14.11 1.74
C PHE A 40 14.80 12.78 1.42
N VAL A 41 15.91 12.49 2.10
CA VAL A 41 16.69 11.25 1.92
C VAL A 41 15.87 10.04 2.38
N GLY A 42 15.23 10.13 3.55
CA GLY A 42 14.35 9.07 4.05
C GLY A 42 13.19 8.77 3.09
N THR A 43 12.60 9.82 2.51
CA THR A 43 11.51 9.69 1.52
C THR A 43 12.00 9.06 0.22
N LEU A 44 13.18 9.43 -0.28
CA LEU A 44 13.77 8.80 -1.46
C LEU A 44 14.03 7.31 -1.25
N ILE A 45 14.62 6.94 -0.11
CA ILE A 45 14.87 5.53 0.25
C ILE A 45 13.55 4.76 0.30
N TYR A 46 12.53 5.33 0.94
CA TYR A 46 11.20 4.74 1.01
C TYR A 46 10.59 4.51 -0.38
N LEU A 47 10.57 5.55 -1.23
CA LEU A 47 9.97 5.47 -2.55
C LEU A 47 10.67 4.41 -3.41
N LEU A 48 12.02 4.42 -3.44
CA LEU A 48 12.78 3.42 -4.17
C LEU A 48 12.49 2.00 -3.66
N GLY A 49 12.50 1.81 -2.34
CA GLY A 49 12.23 0.51 -1.74
C GLY A 49 10.82 0.00 -2.04
N VAL A 50 9.80 0.86 -1.95
CA VAL A 50 8.41 0.49 -2.29
C VAL A 50 8.27 0.13 -3.76
N TRP A 51 8.85 0.92 -4.68
CA TRP A 51 8.81 0.60 -6.11
C TRP A 51 9.53 -0.69 -6.46
N ILE A 52 10.69 -0.94 -5.86
CA ILE A 52 11.44 -2.19 -6.06
C ILE A 52 10.66 -3.38 -5.48
N ALA A 53 10.14 -3.28 -4.26
CA ALA A 53 9.37 -4.35 -3.63
C ALA A 53 8.08 -4.65 -4.40
N GLY A 54 7.36 -3.62 -4.85
CA GLY A 54 6.16 -3.74 -5.67
C GLY A 54 6.47 -4.34 -7.05
N GLY A 55 7.53 -3.88 -7.69
CA GLY A 55 8.01 -4.44 -8.96
C GLY A 55 8.34 -5.93 -8.84
N ILE A 56 9.06 -6.34 -7.79
CA ILE A 56 9.34 -7.76 -7.53
C ILE A 56 8.05 -8.54 -7.26
N ALA A 57 7.13 -7.98 -6.46
CA ALA A 57 5.87 -8.64 -6.13
C ALA A 57 5.00 -8.91 -7.36
N VAL A 58 5.05 -8.05 -8.39
CA VAL A 58 4.29 -8.21 -9.63
C VAL A 58 5.04 -9.05 -10.66
N LEU A 59 6.33 -8.77 -10.88
CA LEU A 59 7.10 -9.36 -11.97
C LEU A 59 7.64 -10.76 -11.63
N ALA A 60 7.99 -11.03 -10.38
CA ALA A 60 8.57 -12.33 -10.02
C ALA A 60 7.61 -13.51 -10.22
N PRO A 61 6.30 -13.41 -9.88
CA PRO A 61 5.33 -14.45 -10.22
C PRO A 61 5.12 -14.64 -11.72
N MET A 62 5.21 -13.57 -12.53
CA MET A 62 4.99 -13.65 -13.98
C MET A 62 6.12 -14.39 -14.73
N TRP A 63 7.34 -14.35 -14.21
CA TRP A 63 8.52 -14.94 -14.85
C TRP A 63 9.03 -16.20 -14.14
N SER A 64 8.36 -16.66 -13.10
CA SER A 64 8.72 -17.87 -12.34
C SER A 64 7.86 -19.05 -12.77
N GLU A 65 8.50 -20.16 -13.14
CA GLU A 65 7.81 -21.46 -13.33
C GLU A 65 7.29 -22.06 -12.00
N ALA A 66 7.81 -21.59 -10.86
CA ALA A 66 7.39 -22.03 -9.55
C ALA A 66 6.24 -21.17 -9.01
N THR A 67 5.27 -21.81 -8.35
CA THR A 67 4.15 -21.14 -7.68
C THR A 67 4.62 -20.38 -6.43
N LEU A 68 4.87 -19.08 -6.60
CA LEU A 68 5.34 -18.20 -5.51
C LEU A 68 4.21 -17.68 -4.62
N GLN A 69 3.02 -17.51 -5.22
CA GLN A 69 1.78 -17.14 -4.55
C GLN A 69 0.75 -18.24 -4.80
N ASP A 70 0.06 -18.62 -3.74
CA ASP A 70 -1.01 -19.62 -3.77
C ASP A 70 -2.37 -18.92 -3.63
N GLU A 71 -3.46 -19.60 -3.95
CA GLU A 71 -4.84 -19.07 -3.88
C GLU A 71 -5.14 -18.51 -2.47
N ARG A 72 -4.67 -19.21 -1.44
CA ARG A 72 -4.81 -18.79 -0.04
C ARG A 72 -4.14 -17.44 0.27
N ASP A 73 -3.00 -17.16 -0.37
CA ASP A 73 -2.30 -15.89 -0.19
C ASP A 73 -3.07 -14.73 -0.84
N TRP A 74 -3.72 -15.00 -1.97
CA TRP A 74 -4.61 -14.06 -2.65
C TRP A 74 -5.86 -13.78 -1.84
N GLU A 75 -6.52 -14.80 -1.29
CA GLU A 75 -7.69 -14.62 -0.41
C GLU A 75 -7.35 -13.77 0.82
N LEU A 76 -6.20 -14.06 1.48
CA LEU A 76 -5.74 -13.31 2.63
C LEU A 76 -5.43 -11.85 2.26
N HIS A 77 -4.76 -11.62 1.14
CA HIS A 77 -4.45 -10.29 0.65
C HIS A 77 -5.75 -9.51 0.34
N ASN A 78 -6.69 -10.12 -0.39
CA ASN A 78 -7.95 -9.48 -0.77
C ASN A 78 -8.80 -9.13 0.47
N ARG A 79 -8.83 -10.02 1.47
CA ARG A 79 -9.49 -9.78 2.75
C ARG A 79 -8.82 -8.66 3.55
N ALA A 80 -7.49 -8.68 3.66
CA ALA A 80 -6.73 -7.65 4.37
C ALA A 80 -6.89 -6.27 3.71
N SER A 81 -6.82 -6.21 2.37
CA SER A 81 -7.06 -5.00 1.58
C SER A 81 -8.49 -4.48 1.76
N GLY A 82 -9.49 -5.36 1.74
CA GLY A 82 -10.88 -4.97 2.00
C GLY A 82 -11.09 -4.40 3.40
N ILE A 83 -10.46 -4.98 4.42
CA ILE A 83 -10.48 -4.46 5.80
C ILE A 83 -9.79 -3.09 5.89
N LEU A 84 -8.59 -2.97 5.31
CA LEU A 84 -7.83 -1.72 5.29
C LEU A 84 -8.65 -0.59 4.68
N VAL A 85 -9.15 -0.78 3.45
CA VAL A 85 -9.96 0.22 2.76
C VAL A 85 -11.23 0.53 3.53
N GLY A 86 -11.90 -0.48 4.10
CA GLY A 86 -13.08 -0.28 4.94
C GLY A 86 -12.80 0.58 6.17
N ILE A 87 -11.70 0.32 6.89
CA ILE A 87 -11.30 1.10 8.07
C ILE A 87 -10.96 2.54 7.66
N THR A 88 -10.12 2.71 6.63
CA THR A 88 -9.73 4.04 6.13
C THR A 88 -10.93 4.84 5.63
N MET A 89 -11.89 4.18 4.99
CA MET A 89 -13.16 4.80 4.57
C MET A 89 -13.98 5.29 5.77
N VAL A 90 -14.16 4.47 6.80
CA VAL A 90 -14.90 4.88 8.01
C VAL A 90 -14.22 6.07 8.67
N PHE A 91 -12.91 6.00 8.93
CA PHE A 91 -12.18 7.11 9.53
C PHE A 91 -12.22 8.38 8.66
N GLY A 92 -11.98 8.24 7.35
CA GLY A 92 -12.02 9.35 6.41
C GLY A 92 -13.39 10.03 6.41
N LEU A 93 -14.47 9.27 6.16
CA LEU A 93 -15.82 9.83 6.10
C LEU A 93 -16.31 10.39 7.45
N SER A 94 -15.79 9.90 8.58
CA SER A 94 -16.12 10.46 9.90
C SER A 94 -15.34 11.74 10.23
N ILE A 95 -14.04 11.80 9.90
CA ILE A 95 -13.16 12.93 10.27
C ILE A 95 -13.33 14.10 9.30
N LEU A 96 -13.47 13.83 8.00
CA LEU A 96 -13.50 14.88 6.96
C LEU A 96 -14.61 15.93 7.17
N PRO A 97 -15.86 15.57 7.52
CA PRO A 97 -16.89 16.57 7.82
C PRO A 97 -16.55 17.46 9.02
N ALA A 98 -15.91 16.90 10.05
CA ALA A 98 -15.51 17.68 11.23
C ALA A 98 -14.44 18.72 10.87
N LEU A 99 -13.51 18.39 9.98
CA LEU A 99 -12.53 19.34 9.46
C LEU A 99 -13.21 20.50 8.72
N TYR A 100 -14.20 20.21 7.86
CA TYR A 100 -14.96 21.26 7.17
C TYR A 100 -15.76 22.16 8.12
N VAL A 101 -16.30 21.62 9.20
CA VAL A 101 -16.98 22.43 10.23
C VAL A 101 -16.00 23.36 10.95
N LEU A 102 -14.79 22.87 11.27
CA LEU A 102 -13.75 23.68 11.90
C LEU A 102 -13.24 24.78 10.97
N ASP A 103 -13.10 24.49 9.68
CA ASP A 103 -12.74 25.47 8.64
C ASP A 103 -13.82 26.54 8.48
N ALA A 104 -15.10 26.15 8.39
CA ALA A 104 -16.23 27.08 8.35
C ALA A 104 -16.35 27.95 9.62
N GLY A 105 -15.86 27.43 10.76
CA GLY A 105 -15.76 28.17 12.02
C GLY A 105 -14.52 29.06 12.16
N ASN A 106 -13.67 29.16 11.13
CA ASN A 106 -12.38 29.86 11.13
C ASN A 106 -11.41 29.37 12.23
N TYR A 107 -11.51 28.10 12.65
CA TYR A 107 -10.57 27.51 13.61
C TYR A 107 -9.32 26.91 12.94
N ILE A 108 -9.46 26.46 11.69
CA ILE A 108 -8.38 25.93 10.85
C ILE A 108 -8.53 26.48 9.43
N GLU A 109 -7.47 26.41 8.62
CA GLU A 109 -7.52 26.76 7.20
C GLU A 109 -7.23 25.51 6.36
N ILE A 110 -8.19 25.09 5.54
CA ILE A 110 -8.00 24.01 4.57
C ILE A 110 -7.44 24.60 3.27
N THR A 111 -6.14 24.39 3.05
CA THR A 111 -5.48 24.83 1.81
C THR A 111 -6.05 24.13 0.56
N GLY A 112 -5.92 24.75 -0.61
CA GLY A 112 -6.46 24.22 -1.87
C GLY A 112 -5.98 22.83 -2.26
N ILE A 113 -4.73 22.46 -1.91
CA ILE A 113 -4.23 21.09 -2.13
C ILE A 113 -4.91 20.12 -1.17
N ALA A 114 -5.06 20.50 0.10
CA ALA A 114 -5.71 19.66 1.10
C ALA A 114 -7.18 19.38 0.72
N SER A 115 -7.91 20.39 0.26
CA SER A 115 -9.30 20.21 -0.20
C SER A 115 -9.39 19.28 -1.42
N GLY A 116 -8.46 19.37 -2.37
CA GLY A 116 -8.37 18.46 -3.51
C GLY A 116 -8.12 17.00 -3.10
N VAL A 117 -7.22 16.78 -2.14
CA VAL A 117 -6.95 15.44 -1.57
C VAL A 117 -8.20 14.89 -0.87
N ILE A 118 -8.86 15.72 -0.07
CA ILE A 118 -10.08 15.36 0.65
C ILE A 118 -11.17 14.92 -0.34
N LEU A 119 -11.45 15.73 -1.37
CA LEU A 119 -12.42 15.41 -2.40
C LEU A 119 -12.10 14.11 -3.13
N THR A 120 -10.83 13.90 -3.49
CA THR A 120 -10.38 12.70 -4.20
C THR A 120 -10.56 11.45 -3.33
N LEU A 121 -10.16 11.52 -2.06
CA LEU A 121 -10.35 10.42 -1.11
C LEU A 121 -11.84 10.13 -0.88
N SER A 122 -12.67 11.15 -0.71
CA SER A 122 -14.12 10.99 -0.59
C SER A 122 -14.71 10.30 -1.83
N ALA A 123 -14.33 10.73 -3.04
CA ALA A 123 -14.79 10.09 -4.28
C ALA A 123 -14.37 8.61 -4.37
N LEU A 124 -13.12 8.29 -4.03
CA LEU A 124 -12.62 6.92 -3.99
C LEU A 124 -13.37 6.05 -2.97
N PHE A 125 -13.65 6.58 -1.78
CA PHE A 125 -14.41 5.87 -0.76
C PHE A 125 -15.86 5.62 -1.18
N LEU A 126 -16.52 6.60 -1.77
CA LEU A 126 -17.87 6.43 -2.29
C LEU A 126 -17.90 5.41 -3.42
N LEU A 127 -16.96 5.48 -4.37
CA LEU A 127 -16.83 4.51 -5.45
C LEU A 127 -16.59 3.10 -4.90
N TYR A 128 -15.68 2.95 -3.94
CA TYR A 128 -15.46 1.68 -3.26
C TYR A 128 -16.74 1.16 -2.59
N GLY A 129 -17.48 2.02 -1.89
CA GLY A 129 -18.77 1.67 -1.29
C GLY A 129 -19.80 1.17 -2.31
N VAL A 130 -19.90 1.81 -3.47
CA VAL A 130 -20.75 1.36 -4.58
C VAL A 130 -20.30 0.01 -5.11
N CYS A 131 -19.01 -0.16 -5.41
CA CYS A 131 -18.45 -1.42 -5.87
C CYS A 131 -18.69 -2.56 -4.87
N LEU A 132 -18.50 -2.30 -3.57
CA LEU A 132 -18.75 -3.25 -2.50
C LEU A 132 -20.24 -3.61 -2.41
N GLY A 133 -21.13 -2.62 -2.52
CA GLY A 133 -22.58 -2.84 -2.53
C GLY A 133 -23.03 -3.70 -3.72
N ILE A 134 -22.47 -3.48 -4.91
CA ILE A 134 -22.72 -4.30 -6.11
C ILE A 134 -22.20 -5.71 -5.91
N ALA A 135 -20.97 -5.86 -5.40
CA ALA A 135 -20.37 -7.17 -5.14
C ALA A 135 -21.18 -7.99 -4.13
N LYS A 136 -21.66 -7.37 -3.05
CA LYS A 136 -22.51 -8.03 -2.03
C LYS A 136 -23.88 -8.45 -2.56
N ARG A 137 -24.46 -7.74 -3.53
CA ARG A 137 -25.77 -8.09 -4.12
C ARG A 137 -25.73 -9.30 -5.05
N ARG A 138 -24.53 -9.71 -5.50
CA ARG A 138 -24.33 -10.85 -6.42
C ARG A 138 -24.02 -12.17 -5.70
N ILE A 139 -23.93 -12.15 -4.37
CA ILE A 139 -23.73 -13.32 -3.50
C ILE A 139 -25.09 -13.63 -2.88
#